data_AF-A0ABD3XSP3-F1
#
_entry.id   AF-A0ABD3XSP3-F1
#
_cell.length_a   1.000
_cell.length_b   1.000
_cell.length_c   1.000
_cell.angle_alpha   90.00
_cell.angle_beta   90.00
_cell.angle_gamma   90.00
#
_symmetry.space_group_name_H-M   'P 1'
#
loop_
_entity.id
_entity.type
_entity.pdbx_description
1 polymer ?
#
loop_
_entity_poly.entity_id
_entity_poly.type
_entity_poly.pdbx_seq_one_letter_code
_entity_poly.pdbx_strand_id
1 'polypeptide(L)' 'MYCRKHGQRYLEEIRSYLRDKPTVVHLVDEDFAIDNSFPDSKLEELKRKIVEVASQQPYWGEQIPTR' A
#
# COMPACT_ATOMS: atom_id res chain seq x y z
N MET A 1 -29.49 -8.55 8.69
CA MET A 1 -28.08 -8.22 8.40
C MET A 1 -27.20 -8.84 9.47
N TYR A 2 -26.67 -10.04 9.22
CA TYR A 2 -25.72 -10.73 10.11
C TYR A 2 -24.30 -10.41 9.64
N CYS A 3 -23.49 -9.80 10.52
CA CYS A 3 -22.01 -9.81 10.60
C CYS A 3 -21.49 -8.49 11.20
N ARG A 4 -21.45 -8.38 12.53
CA ARG A 4 -20.84 -7.20 13.21
C ARG A 4 -20.02 -7.49 14.46
N LYS A 5 -19.79 -8.76 14.85
CA LYS A 5 -19.13 -9.07 16.14
C LYS A 5 -17.76 -9.75 16.06
N HIS A 6 -17.39 -10.39 14.94
CA HIS A 6 -16.08 -11.07 14.83
C HIS A 6 -14.95 -10.19 14.27
N GLY A 7 -15.27 -9.13 13.52
CA GLY A 7 -14.25 -8.25 12.94
C GLY A 7 -13.54 -7.35 13.95
N GLN A 8 -14.19 -7.01 15.07
CA GLN A 8 -13.64 -6.05 16.05
C GLN A 8 -12.43 -6.61 16.82
N ARG A 9 -12.49 -7.89 17.24
CA ARG A 9 -11.42 -8.49 18.05
C ARG A 9 -10.11 -8.66 17.27
N TYR A 10 -10.19 -9.08 16.01
CA TYR A 10 -9.03 -9.19 15.14
C TYR A 10 -8.34 -7.83 14.90
N LEU A 11 -9.12 -6.77 14.75
CA LEU A 11 -8.59 -5.41 14.60
C LEU A 11 -7.92 -4.92 15.89
N GLU A 12 -8.44 -5.26 17.06
CA GLU A 12 -7.83 -4.93 18.36
C GLU A 12 -6.49 -5.63 18.57
N GLU A 13 -6.37 -6.90 18.18
CA GLU A 13 -5.12 -7.66 18.27
C GLU A 13 -4.03 -7.08 17.36
N ILE A 14 -4.40 -6.68 16.13
CA ILE A 14 -3.50 -5.99 15.20
C ILE A 14 -3.09 -4.61 15.74
N ARG A 15 -4.04 -3.85 16.29
CA ARG A 15 -3.78 -2.56 16.95
C ARG A 15 -2.74 -2.69 18.04
N SER A 16 -2.87 -3.71 18.89
CA SER A 16 -1.91 -3.97 19.95
C SER A 16 -0.54 -4.37 19.41
N TYR A 17 -0.49 -5.21 18.37
CA TYR A 17 0.78 -5.69 17.80
C TYR A 17 1.56 -4.59 17.07
N LEU A 18 0.85 -3.65 16.44
CA LEU A 18 1.49 -2.59 15.67
C LEU A 18 1.94 -1.41 16.53
N ARG A 19 1.34 -1.17 17.71
CA ARG A 19 1.57 0.01 18.59
C ARG A 19 3.04 0.29 18.95
N ASP A 20 3.89 -0.71 18.99
CA ASP A 20 5.30 -0.56 19.41
C ASP A 20 6.29 -0.64 18.23
N LYS A 21 5.77 -0.62 16.99
CA LYS A 21 6.61 -0.70 15.78
C LYS A 21 6.86 0.67 15.18
N PRO A 22 8.00 0.87 14.49
CA PRO A 22 8.28 2.13 13.79
C PRO A 22 7.25 2.46 12.70
N THR A 23 6.46 1.48 12.26
CA THR A 23 5.39 1.65 11.26
C THR A 23 4.14 2.35 11.78
N VAL A 24 4.04 2.63 13.10
CA VAL A 24 2.86 3.29 13.70
C VAL A 24 2.59 4.67 13.13
N VAL A 25 3.63 5.38 12.72
CA VAL A 25 3.53 6.73 12.14
C VAL A 25 2.75 6.77 10.82
N HIS A 26 2.51 5.61 10.19
CA HIS A 26 1.77 5.47 8.95
C HIS A 26 0.34 4.96 9.16
N LEU A 27 -0.11 4.82 10.41
CA LEU A 27 -1.45 4.33 10.75
C LEU A 27 -2.43 5.50 10.91
N VAL A 28 -3.62 5.36 10.35
CA VAL A 28 -4.75 6.28 10.56
C VAL A 28 -5.68 5.69 11.64
N ASP A 29 -6.13 6.53 12.57
CA ASP A 29 -6.81 6.08 13.81
C ASP A 29 -8.13 5.34 13.58
N GLU A 30 -8.86 5.62 12.50
CA GLU A 30 -10.18 5.01 12.27
C GLU A 30 -10.12 3.70 11.48
N ASP A 31 -9.18 3.54 10.57
CA ASP A 31 -8.96 2.32 9.81
C ASP A 31 -7.46 2.17 9.55
N PHE A 32 -6.92 0.96 9.74
CA PHE A 32 -5.55 0.60 9.32
C PHE A 32 -5.45 0.55 7.78
N ALA A 33 -6.04 1.53 7.09
CA ALA A 33 -5.69 1.87 5.75
C ALA A 33 -4.28 2.49 5.81
N ILE A 34 -3.35 1.84 5.12
CA ILE A 34 -2.04 2.45 4.87
C ILE A 34 -2.30 3.69 4.03
N ASP A 35 -2.21 4.85 4.67
CA ASP A 35 -2.39 6.11 3.98
C ASP A 35 -1.12 6.43 3.17
N ASN A 36 -1.19 6.12 1.88
CA ASN A 36 -0.14 6.46 0.91
C ASN A 36 -0.26 7.93 0.42
N SER A 37 -1.10 8.76 1.05
CA SER A 37 -1.22 10.19 0.72
C SER A 37 0.04 10.99 1.04
N PHE A 38 0.89 10.49 1.94
CA PHE A 38 2.20 11.07 2.19
C PHE A 38 3.16 10.67 1.05
N PRO A 39 3.75 11.65 0.34
CA PRO A 39 4.74 11.37 -0.68
C PRO A 39 5.99 10.80 0.00
N ASP A 40 6.08 9.48 0.08
CA ASP A 40 7.33 8.83 0.44
C ASP A 40 8.31 9.08 -0.70
N SER A 41 9.20 10.04 -0.49
CA SER A 41 10.25 10.43 -1.45
C SER A 41 11.00 9.23 -2.03
N LYS A 42 11.19 8.15 -1.25
CA LYS A 42 11.82 6.90 -1.71
C LYS A 42 10.93 6.10 -2.62
N LEU A 43 9.61 6.09 -2.36
CA LEU A 43 8.62 5.44 -3.21
C LEU A 43 8.48 6.17 -4.55
N GLU A 44 8.47 7.50 -4.54
CA GLU A 44 8.46 8.31 -5.77
C GLU A 44 9.75 8.15 -6.58
N GLU A 45 10.91 8.06 -5.92
CA GLU A 45 12.17 7.73 -6.58
C GLU A 45 12.14 6.32 -7.21
N LEU A 46 11.59 5.34 -6.50
CA LEU A 46 11.43 3.97 -7.00
C LEU A 46 10.50 3.93 -8.22
N LYS A 47 9.34 4.61 -8.15
CA LYS A 47 8.42 4.74 -9.29
C LYS A 47 9.10 5.35 -10.51
N ARG A 48 9.89 6.41 -10.32
CA ARG A 48 10.67 7.03 -11.41
C ARG A 48 11.66 6.05 -12.03
N LYS A 49 12.43 5.31 -11.22
CA LYS A 49 13.39 4.31 -11.71
C LYS A 49 12.70 3.17 -12.47
N ILE A 50 11.55 2.70 -12.00
CA ILE A 50 10.78 1.67 -12.68
C ILE A 50 10.35 2.16 -14.07
N VAL A 51 9.80 3.38 -14.16
CA VAL A 51 9.40 3.98 -15.45
C VAL A 51 10.60 4.17 -16.37
N GLU A 52 11.74 4.63 -15.85
CA GLU A 52 12.97 4.79 -16.62
C GLU A 52 13.44 3.46 -17.23
N VAL A 53 13.56 2.41 -16.43
CA VAL A 53 13.96 1.07 -16.89
C VAL A 53 12.95 0.48 -17.87
N ALA A 54 11.65 0.66 -17.58
CA ALA A 54 10.60 0.15 -18.44
C ALA A 54 10.57 0.86 -19.81
N SER A 55 10.85 2.18 -19.84
CA SER A 55 10.91 2.97 -21.08
C SER A 55 12.04 2.56 -22.02
N GLN A 56 13.08 1.89 -21.51
CA GLN A 56 14.17 1.35 -22.31
C GLN A 56 13.82 0.00 -22.95
N GLN A 57 12.70 -0.62 -22.55
CA GLN A 57 12.30 -1.90 -23.11
C GLN A 57 11.70 -1.73 -24.50
N PRO A 58 12.03 -2.62 -25.46
CA PRO A 58 11.57 -2.50 -26.84
C PRO A 58 10.05 -2.60 -26.98
N TYR A 59 9.39 -3.28 -26.04
CA TYR A 59 7.94 -3.48 -26.01
C TYR A 59 7.18 -2.37 -25.25
N TRP A 60 7.86 -1.34 -24.75
CA TRP A 60 7.21 -0.27 -24.01
C TRP A 60 6.29 0.55 -24.94
N GLY A 61 4.99 0.56 -24.64
CA GLY A 61 3.97 1.21 -25.47
C GLY A 61 3.42 0.33 -26.60
N GLU A 62 3.85 -0.93 -26.71
CA GLU A 62 3.22 -1.89 -27.61
C GLU A 62 1.83 -2.28 -27.07
N GLN A 63 0.85 -2.40 -27.97
CA GLN A 63 -0.46 -2.92 -27.61
C GLN A 63 -0.32 -4.42 -27.33
N ILE A 64 -0.58 -4.84 -26.09
CA ILE A 64 -0.63 -6.26 -25.75
C ILE A 64 -1.76 -6.87 -26.58
N PRO A 65 -1.48 -7.89 -27.43
CA PRO A 65 -2.53 -8.51 -28.23
C PRO A 65 -3.50 -9.22 -27.29
N THR A 66 -4.73 -8.69 -27.22
CA THR A 66 -5.87 -9.39 -26.63
C THR A 66 -6.24 -10.55 -27.55
N ARG A 67 -5.90 -11.76 -27.13
CA ARG A 67 -6.45 -12.99 -27.72
C ARG A 67 -7.80 -13.30 -27.11
#